data_AF-A0A1G1I2R6-F1
#
_entry.id   AF-A0A1G1I2R6-F1
#
_cell.length_a   1.000
_cell.length_b   1.000
_cell.length_c   1.000
_cell.angle_alpha   90.00
_cell.angle_beta   90.00
_cell.angle_gamma   90.00
#
_symmetry.space_group_name_H-M   'P 1'
#
loop_
_entity.id
_entity.type
_entity.pdbx_description
1 polymer ?
#
loop_
_entity_poly.entity_id
_entity_poly.type
_entity_poly.pdbx_seq_one_letter_code
_entity_poly.pdbx_strand_id
1 'polypeptide(L)'
;MFGFFYLVLTAALGPYMVTQYLGPLQQAAQGYASAVTELSQAAQGADPAELARVQTHAILALHTQFEAEEPIESIKGGPHAHGNLEAMLNIAVGLVLGFLVIGSLFKEIISWLFIGGAVLHSGMLFLGAVFGQGWAWAVLNTGVGPLMLLAGLVLAGAASVKGFRPQPAAR
;
A
#
# COMPACT_ATOMS: atom_id res chain seq x y z
N MET A 1 6.21 -17.10 -10.45
CA MET A 1 6.25 -16.04 -11.47
C MET A 1 5.37 -14.85 -11.10
N PHE A 2 4.05 -15.03 -10.92
CA PHE A 2 3.12 -13.94 -10.56
C PHE A 2 3.66 -13.01 -9.46
N GLY A 3 4.01 -13.55 -8.28
CA GLY A 3 4.47 -12.73 -7.16
C GLY A 3 5.71 -11.87 -7.46
N PHE A 4 6.65 -12.34 -8.29
CA PHE A 4 7.81 -11.51 -8.70
C PHE A 4 7.40 -10.37 -9.62
N PHE A 5 6.56 -10.64 -10.63
CA PHE A 5 6.03 -9.58 -11.50
C PHE A 5 5.22 -8.57 -10.70
N TYR A 6 4.37 -9.06 -9.79
CA TYR A 6 3.55 -8.24 -8.95
C TYR A 6 4.38 -7.36 -8.02
N LEU A 7 5.43 -7.91 -7.42
CA LEU A 7 6.39 -7.16 -6.60
C LEU A 7 7.06 -6.04 -7.39
N VAL A 8 7.51 -6.30 -8.63
CA VAL A 8 8.16 -5.27 -9.45
C VAL A 8 7.19 -4.11 -9.70
N LEU A 9 5.93 -4.40 -10.03
CA LEU A 9 4.92 -3.37 -10.27
C LEU A 9 4.62 -2.56 -9.02
N THR A 10 4.43 -3.22 -7.87
CA THR A 10 4.07 -2.54 -6.63
C THR A 10 5.25 -1.80 -6.04
N ALA A 11 6.46 -2.36 -6.08
CA ALA A 11 7.68 -1.70 -5.59
C ALA A 11 8.09 -0.48 -6.43
N ALA A 12 7.78 -0.49 -7.73
CA ALA A 12 8.00 0.67 -8.61
C ALA A 12 7.19 1.90 -8.19
N LEU A 13 6.13 1.74 -7.37
CA LEU A 13 5.41 2.88 -6.80
C LEU A 13 6.26 3.72 -5.87
N GLY A 14 7.26 3.14 -5.19
CA GLY A 14 8.20 3.89 -4.35
C GLY A 14 8.94 4.99 -5.14
N PRO A 15 9.71 4.61 -6.18
CA PRO A 15 10.35 5.57 -7.09
C PRO A 15 9.35 6.52 -7.76
N TYR A 16 8.19 6.01 -8.20
CA TYR A 16 7.14 6.85 -8.80
C TYR A 16 6.73 7.99 -7.85
N MET A 17 6.42 7.69 -6.58
CA MET A 17 6.04 8.70 -5.59
C MET A 17 7.13 9.76 -5.39
N VAL A 18 8.39 9.34 -5.34
CA VAL A 18 9.53 10.25 -5.22
C VAL A 18 9.60 11.20 -6.41
N THR A 19 9.45 10.68 -7.63
CA THR A 19 9.57 11.51 -8.85
C THR A 19 8.40 12.45 -9.07
N GLN A 20 7.18 12.07 -8.67
CA GLN A 20 5.97 12.84 -8.96
C GLN A 20 5.56 13.78 -7.83
N TYR A 21 5.70 13.36 -6.57
CA TYR A 21 5.07 14.06 -5.44
C TYR A 21 6.07 14.66 -4.44
N LEU A 22 7.33 14.22 -4.41
CA LEU A 22 8.30 14.75 -3.43
C LEU A 22 8.58 16.25 -3.61
N GLY A 23 8.72 16.72 -4.86
CA GLY A 23 8.92 18.14 -5.15
C GLY A 23 7.75 19.01 -4.69
N PRO A 24 6.51 18.73 -5.15
CA PRO A 24 5.31 19.42 -4.66
C PRO A 24 5.15 19.40 -3.14
N LEU A 25 5.40 18.25 -2.50
CA LEU A 25 5.35 18.13 -1.04
C LEU A 25 6.36 19.05 -0.35
N GLN A 26 7.60 19.09 -0.84
CA GLN A 26 8.64 19.98 -0.29
C GLN A 26 8.26 21.45 -0.43
N GLN A 27 7.67 21.84 -1.56
CA GLN A 27 7.19 23.21 -1.76
C GLN A 27 6.07 23.56 -0.79
N ALA A 28 5.08 22.67 -0.63
CA ALA A 28 3.98 22.87 0.32
C ALA A 28 4.49 22.96 1.77
N ALA A 29 5.42 22.08 2.15
CA ALA A 29 6.04 22.09 3.48
C ALA A 29 6.84 23.38 3.75
N GLN A 30 7.57 23.91 2.77
CA GLN A 30 8.26 25.20 2.88
C GLN A 30 7.28 26.37 3.02
N GLY A 31 6.18 26.35 2.26
CA GLY A 31 5.11 27.34 2.37
C GLY A 31 4.45 27.34 3.75
N TYR A 32 4.13 26.16 4.28
CA TYR A 32 3.61 26.01 5.63
C TYR A 32 4.60 26.50 6.70
N ALA A 33 5.86 26.08 6.64
CA ALA A 33 6.88 26.51 7.60
C ALA A 33 7.06 28.04 7.63
N SER A 34 7.00 28.68 6.46
CA SER A 34 7.05 30.14 6.33
C SER A 34 5.81 30.80 6.95
N ALA A 35 4.62 30.30 6.65
CA ALA A 35 3.37 30.84 7.20
C ALA A 35 3.27 30.69 8.73
N VAL A 36 3.76 29.58 9.30
CA VAL A 36 3.84 29.40 10.77
C VAL A 36 4.83 30.38 11.40
N THR A 37 5.95 30.67 10.71
CA THR A 37 6.93 31.65 11.19
C THR A 37 6.33 33.05 11.22
N GLU A 38 5.61 33.46 10.17
CA GLU A 38 4.87 34.73 10.13
C GLU A 38 3.83 34.79 11.25
N LEU A 39 3.06 33.72 11.47
CA LEU A 39 2.04 33.66 12.52
C LEU A 39 2.66 33.83 13.91
N SER A 40 3.81 33.21 14.17
CA SER A 40 4.52 33.35 15.44
C SER A 40 5.00 34.78 15.69
N GLN A 41 5.44 35.49 14.64
CA GLN A 41 5.83 36.89 14.72
C GLN A 41 4.61 37.81 14.92
N ALA A 42 3.55 37.60 14.15
CA ALA A 42 2.31 38.38 14.28
C ALA A 42 1.65 38.20 15.65
N ALA A 43 1.73 37.01 16.25
CA ALA A 43 1.21 36.77 17.60
C ALA A 43 1.96 37.55 18.70
N GLN A 44 3.18 38.03 18.43
CA GLN A 44 3.95 38.87 19.33
C GLN A 44 3.63 40.37 19.15
N GLY A 45 3.15 40.76 17.95
CA GLY A 45 2.70 42.11 17.63
C GLY A 45 1.23 42.28 17.99
N ALA A 46 0.88 43.29 18.78
CA ALA A 46 -0.46 43.44 19.33
C ALA A 46 -1.57 43.84 18.32
N ASP A 47 -1.32 43.85 17.00
CA ASP A 47 -2.34 44.19 15.99
C ASP A 47 -3.27 43.00 15.69
N PRO A 48 -4.54 43.03 16.13
CA PRO A 48 -5.47 41.92 15.93
C PRO A 48 -5.85 41.70 14.46
N ALA A 49 -5.84 42.75 13.63
CA ALA A 49 -6.22 42.65 12.23
C ALA A 49 -5.14 41.92 11.42
N GLU A 50 -3.86 42.24 11.68
CA GLU A 50 -2.72 41.53 11.11
C GLU A 50 -2.69 40.07 11.56
N LEU A 51 -2.90 39.81 12.85
CA LEU A 51 -2.95 38.44 13.39
C LEU A 51 -4.02 37.59 12.69
N ALA A 52 -5.24 38.12 12.52
CA ALA A 52 -6.33 37.40 11.84
C ALA A 52 -6.00 37.08 10.37
N ARG A 53 -5.37 38.02 9.66
CA ARG A 53 -4.93 37.82 8.27
C ARG A 53 -3.87 36.73 8.17
N VAL A 54 -2.84 36.78 9.02
CA VAL A 54 -1.73 35.81 9.01
C VAL A 54 -2.20 34.43 9.48
N GLN A 55 -3.12 34.36 10.45
CA GLN A 55 -3.74 33.11 10.86
C GLN A 55 -4.50 32.44 9.71
N THR A 56 -5.27 33.22 8.93
CA THR A 56 -5.98 32.70 7.75
C THR A 56 -4.99 32.16 6.71
N HIS A 57 -3.87 32.85 6.49
CA HIS A 57 -2.80 32.40 5.60
C HIS A 57 -2.17 31.08 6.08
N ALA A 58 -1.87 30.96 7.37
CA ALA A 58 -1.31 29.73 7.94
C ALA A 58 -2.27 28.53 7.84
N ILE A 59 -3.58 28.75 8.03
CA ILE A 59 -4.59 27.69 7.85
C ILE A 59 -4.63 27.23 6.38
N LEU A 60 -4.58 28.16 5.43
CA LEU A 60 -4.55 27.82 4.01
C LEU A 60 -3.27 27.07 3.64
N ALA A 61 -2.11 27.48 4.18
CA ALA A 61 -0.85 26.80 3.95
C ALA A 61 -0.86 25.36 4.53
N LEU A 62 -1.49 25.15 5.69
CA LEU A 62 -1.71 23.83 6.26
C LEU A 62 -2.58 22.95 5.36
N HIS A 63 -3.67 23.49 4.83
CA HIS A 63 -4.53 22.78 3.88
C HIS A 63 -3.76 22.34 2.64
N THR A 64 -2.99 23.25 2.03
CA THR A 64 -2.15 22.94 0.87
C THR A 64 -1.13 21.85 1.18
N GLN A 65 -0.57 21.82 2.40
CA GLN A 65 0.30 20.73 2.82
C GLN A 65 -0.44 19.38 2.87
N PHE A 66 -1.62 19.32 3.49
CA PHE A 66 -2.39 18.07 3.54
C PHE A 66 -2.81 17.58 2.15
N GLU A 67 -3.20 18.48 1.25
CA GLU A 67 -3.51 18.13 -0.14
C GLU A 67 -2.30 17.55 -0.88
N ALA A 68 -1.09 18.06 -0.60
CA ALA A 68 0.14 17.53 -1.19
C ALA A 68 0.55 16.15 -0.60
N GLU A 69 0.18 15.86 0.65
CA GLU A 69 0.45 14.57 1.32
C GLU A 69 -0.52 13.47 0.91
N GLU A 70 -1.78 13.80 0.66
CA GLU A 70 -2.87 12.84 0.35
C GLU A 70 -2.50 11.80 -0.72
N PRO A 71 -2.00 12.18 -1.93
CA PRO A 71 -1.67 11.20 -2.96
C PRO A 71 -0.49 10.30 -2.56
N ILE A 72 0.42 10.79 -1.72
CA ILE A 72 1.55 9.98 -1.24
C ILE A 72 1.04 8.97 -0.21
N GLU A 73 0.25 9.40 0.76
CA GLU A 73 -0.28 8.51 1.79
C GLU A 73 -1.22 7.45 1.20
N SER A 74 -2.05 7.82 0.24
CA SER A 74 -2.97 6.89 -0.42
C SER A 74 -2.23 5.78 -1.18
N ILE A 75 -1.14 6.11 -1.88
CA ILE A 75 -0.29 5.14 -2.59
C ILE A 75 0.58 4.34 -1.62
N LYS A 76 1.26 5.02 -0.69
CA LYS A 76 2.22 4.42 0.26
C LYS A 76 1.54 3.43 1.19
N GLY A 77 0.44 3.84 1.83
CA GLY A 77 -0.32 3.03 2.77
C GLY A 77 -1.18 1.98 2.09
N GLY A 78 -1.65 2.24 0.87
CA GLY A 78 -2.49 1.33 0.11
C GLY A 78 -1.69 0.37 -0.79
N PRO A 79 -1.67 0.60 -2.12
CA PRO A 79 -1.14 -0.34 -3.10
C PRO A 79 0.35 -0.65 -2.96
N HIS A 80 1.17 0.28 -2.46
CA HIS A 80 2.59 0.01 -2.26
C HIS A 80 2.82 -0.99 -1.10
N ALA A 81 2.32 -0.68 0.10
CA ALA A 81 2.52 -1.54 1.27
C ALA A 81 1.81 -2.89 1.13
N HIS A 82 0.50 -2.90 0.83
CA HIS A 82 -0.27 -4.12 0.69
C HIS A 82 0.19 -4.95 -0.52
N GLY A 83 0.47 -4.28 -1.65
CA GLY A 83 0.94 -4.96 -2.86
C GLY A 83 2.27 -5.68 -2.64
N ASN A 84 3.24 -5.04 -1.99
CA ASN A 84 4.53 -5.65 -1.68
C ASN A 84 4.37 -6.87 -0.75
N LEU A 85 3.54 -6.77 0.30
CA LEU A 85 3.29 -7.88 1.23
C LEU A 85 2.60 -9.06 0.55
N GLU A 86 1.60 -8.80 -0.28
CA GLU A 86 0.87 -9.85 -1.00
C GLU A 86 1.70 -10.49 -2.12
N ALA A 87 2.59 -9.71 -2.75
CA ALA A 87 3.59 -10.22 -3.68
C ALA A 87 4.57 -11.17 -2.97
N MET A 88 5.10 -10.74 -1.82
CA MET A 88 5.97 -11.58 -0.98
C MET A 88 5.27 -12.86 -0.53
N LEU A 89 4.01 -12.76 -0.12
CA LEU A 89 3.21 -13.89 0.30
C LEU A 89 3.00 -14.88 -0.85
N ASN A 90 2.70 -14.39 -2.06
CA ASN A 90 2.59 -15.22 -3.27
C ASN A 90 3.91 -15.93 -3.61
N ILE A 91 5.06 -15.27 -3.46
CA ILE A 91 6.37 -15.88 -3.68
C ILE A 91 6.63 -16.97 -2.63
N ALA A 92 6.50 -16.62 -1.34
CA ALA A 92 6.79 -17.51 -0.23
C ALA A 92 5.90 -18.76 -0.28
N VAL A 93 4.59 -18.59 -0.44
CA VAL A 93 3.66 -19.72 -0.55
C VAL A 93 3.94 -20.53 -1.79
N GLY A 94 4.21 -19.90 -2.94
CA GLY A 94 4.56 -20.62 -4.17
C GLY A 94 5.79 -21.53 -4.00
N LEU A 95 6.83 -21.03 -3.31
CA LEU A 95 8.00 -21.82 -2.96
C LEU A 95 7.65 -22.99 -2.03
N VAL A 96 6.90 -22.71 -0.95
CA VAL A 96 6.46 -23.75 0.00
C VAL A 96 5.67 -24.86 -0.71
N LEU A 97 4.67 -24.50 -1.53
CA LEU A 97 3.88 -25.46 -2.30
C LEU A 97 4.74 -26.31 -3.25
N GLY A 98 5.82 -25.75 -3.78
CA GLY A 98 6.81 -26.49 -4.57
C GLY A 98 7.42 -27.67 -3.82
N PHE A 99 7.68 -27.51 -2.52
CA PHE A 99 8.28 -28.55 -1.68
C PHE A 99 7.28 -29.53 -1.05
N LEU A 100 5.99 -29.18 -0.98
CA LEU A 100 5.00 -30.05 -0.35
C LEU A 100 4.63 -31.25 -1.22
N VAL A 101 4.57 -32.44 -0.61
CA VAL A 101 4.11 -33.68 -1.27
C VAL A 101 2.61 -33.83 -1.09
N ILE A 102 1.85 -33.03 -1.85
CA ILE A 102 0.38 -33.01 -1.86
C ILE A 102 -0.14 -33.03 -3.31
N GLY A 103 -1.42 -33.35 -3.50
CA GLY A 103 -2.05 -33.37 -4.82
C GLY A 103 -1.97 -32.02 -5.53
N SER A 104 -1.74 -32.04 -6.85
CA SER A 104 -1.58 -30.84 -7.68
C SER A 104 -2.77 -29.89 -7.58
N LEU A 105 -3.99 -30.43 -7.61
CA LEU A 105 -5.21 -29.64 -7.48
C LEU A 105 -5.24 -28.78 -6.21
N PHE A 106 -4.72 -29.29 -5.08
CA PHE A 106 -4.69 -28.52 -3.84
C PHE A 106 -3.68 -27.38 -3.90
N LYS A 107 -2.52 -27.61 -4.55
CA LYS A 107 -1.53 -26.56 -4.81
C LYS A 107 -2.12 -25.48 -5.72
N GLU A 108 -2.88 -25.88 -6.74
CA GLU A 108 -3.53 -24.95 -7.67
C GLU A 108 -4.60 -24.11 -6.97
N ILE A 109 -5.48 -24.71 -6.16
CA ILE A 109 -6.51 -23.98 -5.40
C ILE A 109 -5.86 -22.94 -4.49
N ILE A 110 -4.84 -23.32 -3.72
CA ILE A 110 -4.12 -22.39 -2.85
C ILE A 110 -3.48 -21.28 -3.68
N SER A 111 -2.81 -21.62 -4.79
CA SER A 111 -2.19 -20.62 -5.66
C SER A 111 -3.20 -19.62 -6.22
N TRP A 112 -4.36 -20.10 -6.69
CA TRP A 112 -5.43 -19.26 -7.21
C TRP A 112 -6.05 -18.35 -6.14
N LEU A 113 -6.18 -18.83 -4.90
CA LEU A 113 -6.62 -18.00 -3.79
C LEU A 113 -5.64 -16.85 -3.51
N PHE A 114 -4.33 -17.10 -3.55
CA PHE A 114 -3.34 -16.05 -3.35
C PHE A 114 -3.23 -15.07 -4.51
N ILE A 115 -3.31 -15.55 -5.75
CA ILE A 115 -3.26 -14.70 -6.94
C ILE A 115 -4.54 -13.86 -7.02
N GLY A 116 -5.71 -14.51 -6.96
CA GLY A 116 -7.00 -13.83 -7.01
C GLY A 116 -7.20 -12.89 -5.83
N GLY A 117 -6.81 -13.32 -4.63
CA GLY A 117 -6.84 -12.48 -3.43
C GLY A 117 -5.99 -11.23 -3.57
N ALA A 118 -4.77 -11.35 -4.11
CA ALA A 118 -3.88 -10.20 -4.33
C ALA A 118 -4.45 -9.23 -5.37
N VAL A 119 -4.96 -9.74 -6.49
CA VAL A 119 -5.57 -8.92 -7.55
C VAL A 119 -6.82 -8.20 -7.05
N LEU A 120 -7.69 -8.88 -6.28
CA LEU A 120 -8.94 -8.33 -5.78
C LEU A 120 -8.78 -7.48 -4.51
N HIS A 121 -7.59 -7.48 -3.90
CA HIS A 121 -7.25 -6.64 -2.74
C HIS A 121 -6.27 -5.53 -3.13
N SER A 122 -4.96 -5.77 -3.05
CA SER A 122 -3.97 -4.74 -3.38
C SER A 122 -3.99 -4.33 -4.86
N GLY A 123 -4.46 -5.19 -5.76
CA GLY A 123 -4.60 -4.86 -7.18
C GLY A 123 -5.73 -3.86 -7.41
N MET A 124 -6.82 -3.98 -6.66
CA MET A 124 -7.90 -2.98 -6.67
C MET A 124 -7.47 -1.67 -6.01
N LEU A 125 -6.66 -1.72 -4.95
CA LEU A 125 -6.02 -0.52 -4.40
C LEU A 125 -5.14 0.16 -5.43
N PHE A 126 -4.40 -0.60 -6.24
CA PHE A 126 -3.53 -0.09 -7.29
C PHE A 126 -4.35 0.62 -8.37
N LEU A 127 -5.42 0.00 -8.86
CA LEU A 127 -6.32 0.61 -9.84
C LEU A 127 -7.05 1.84 -9.29
N GLY A 128 -7.51 1.79 -8.04
CA GLY A 128 -8.26 2.87 -7.40
C GLY A 128 -7.39 4.09 -7.08
N ALA A 129 -6.26 3.88 -6.40
CA ALA A 129 -5.41 4.97 -5.91
C ALA A 129 -4.43 5.51 -6.97
N VAL A 130 -3.89 4.66 -7.85
CA VAL A 130 -2.89 5.08 -8.84
C VAL A 130 -3.54 5.49 -10.16
N PHE A 131 -4.55 4.75 -10.62
CA PHE A 131 -5.20 4.99 -11.91
C PHE A 131 -6.56 5.69 -11.80
N GLY A 132 -6.99 6.06 -10.59
CA GLY A 132 -8.26 6.75 -10.36
C GLY A 132 -9.49 5.96 -10.77
N GLN A 133 -9.40 4.63 -10.85
CA GLN A 133 -10.50 3.79 -11.33
C GLN A 133 -11.53 3.58 -10.22
N GLY A 134 -12.56 4.43 -10.18
CA GLY A 134 -13.57 4.46 -9.11
C GLY A 134 -14.27 3.11 -8.84
N TRP A 135 -14.48 2.30 -9.88
CA TRP A 135 -15.12 0.98 -9.76
C TRP A 135 -14.28 -0.02 -8.93
N ALA A 136 -12.95 0.16 -8.87
CA ALA A 136 -12.07 -0.71 -8.10
C ALA A 136 -12.38 -0.64 -6.60
N TRP A 137 -12.79 0.52 -6.10
CA TRP A 137 -13.23 0.69 -4.70
C TRP A 137 -14.50 -0.10 -4.39
N ALA A 138 -15.43 -0.21 -5.33
CA ALA A 138 -16.64 -1.02 -5.14
C ALA A 138 -16.30 -2.51 -5.00
N VAL A 139 -15.36 -3.01 -5.80
CA VAL A 139 -14.86 -4.39 -5.71
C VAL A 139 -14.12 -4.59 -4.39
N LEU A 140 -13.24 -3.67 -4.00
CA LEU A 140 -12.50 -3.72 -2.74
C LEU A 140 -13.45 -3.82 -1.53
N ASN A 141 -14.52 -3.03 -1.53
CA ASN A 141 -15.53 -2.99 -0.46
C ASN A 141 -16.33 -4.28 -0.30
N THR A 142 -16.29 -5.19 -1.29
CA THR A 142 -16.89 -6.53 -1.11
C THR A 142 -16.10 -7.39 -0.12
N GLY A 143 -14.83 -7.05 0.16
CA GLY A 143 -13.96 -7.83 1.05
C GLY A 143 -13.52 -9.19 0.49
N VAL A 144 -13.85 -9.50 -0.78
CA VAL A 144 -13.56 -10.81 -1.37
C VAL A 144 -12.05 -11.10 -1.45
N GLY A 145 -11.23 -10.08 -1.77
CA GLY A 145 -9.78 -10.22 -1.87
C GLY A 145 -9.13 -10.68 -0.55
N PRO A 146 -9.32 -9.95 0.56
CA PRO A 146 -8.85 -10.36 1.88
C PRO A 146 -9.36 -11.75 2.31
N LEU A 147 -10.63 -12.06 2.06
CA LEU A 147 -11.19 -13.38 2.40
C LEU A 147 -10.51 -14.52 1.63
N MET A 148 -10.22 -14.31 0.34
CA MET A 148 -9.46 -15.28 -0.48
C MET A 148 -8.04 -15.46 0.06
N LEU A 149 -7.35 -14.37 0.43
CA LEU A 149 -6.00 -14.44 1.02
C LEU A 149 -6.01 -15.23 2.34
N LEU A 150 -6.98 -14.97 3.22
CA LEU A 150 -7.13 -15.69 4.49
C LEU A 150 -7.45 -17.17 4.29
N ALA A 151 -8.37 -17.49 3.37
CA ALA A 151 -8.66 -18.87 3.00
C ALA A 151 -7.41 -19.58 2.44
N GLY A 152 -6.66 -18.89 1.57
CA GLY A 152 -5.39 -19.38 1.03
C GLY A 152 -4.37 -19.65 2.13
N LEU A 153 -4.23 -18.74 3.11
CA LEU A 153 -3.36 -18.89 4.28
C LEU A 153 -3.72 -20.11 5.13
N VAL A 154 -5.00 -20.29 5.45
CA VAL A 154 -5.48 -21.45 6.22
C VAL A 154 -5.19 -22.75 5.48
N LEU A 155 -5.49 -22.81 4.19
CA LEU A 155 -5.25 -24.00 3.37
C LEU A 155 -3.76 -24.28 3.17
N ALA A 156 -2.92 -23.26 2.97
CA ALA A 156 -1.47 -23.40 2.91
C ALA A 156 -0.87 -23.90 4.23
N GLY A 157 -1.37 -23.42 5.38
CA GLY A 157 -1.00 -23.91 6.70
C GLY A 157 -1.34 -25.40 6.86
N ALA A 158 -2.59 -25.78 6.54
CA ALA A 158 -3.02 -27.17 6.58
C ALA A 158 -2.24 -28.07 5.61
N ALA A 159 -1.97 -27.57 4.39
CA ALA A 159 -1.14 -28.22 3.39
C ALA A 159 0.26 -28.50 3.94
N SER A 160 0.84 -27.52 4.62
CA SER A 160 2.20 -27.59 5.15
C SER A 160 2.31 -28.68 6.21
N VAL A 161 1.35 -28.76 7.15
CA VAL A 161 1.34 -29.81 8.18
C VAL A 161 1.23 -31.21 7.59
N LYS A 162 0.39 -31.39 6.55
CA LYS A 162 0.15 -32.70 5.95
C LYS A 162 1.23 -33.12 4.95
N GLY A 163 1.77 -32.16 4.21
CA GLY A 163 2.62 -32.37 3.03
C GLY A 163 4.11 -32.24 3.30
N PHE A 164 4.51 -31.71 4.46
CA PHE A 164 5.91 -31.53 4.81
C PHE A 164 6.51 -32.89 5.22
N ARG A 165 7.37 -33.43 4.36
CA ARG A 165 8.22 -34.56 4.69
C ARG A 165 9.66 -34.04 4.73
N PRO A 166 10.33 -34.05 5.90
CA PRO A 166 11.75 -33.77 5.94
C PRO A 166 12.47 -34.76 5.01
N GLN A 167 13.34 -34.28 4.13
CA GLN A 167 14.26 -35.20 3.46
C GLN A 167 15.03 -35.97 4.54
N PRO A 168 15.25 -37.28 4.41
CA PRO A 168 16.21 -37.97 5.26
C PRO A 168 17.53 -37.22 5.14
N ALA A 169 18.16 -36.88 6.26
CA ALA A 169 19.50 -36.30 6.25
C ALA A 169 20.37 -37.18 5.35
N ALA A 170 20.99 -36.57 4.33
CA ALA A 170 21.91 -37.26 3.43
C ALA A 170 22.94 -37.99 4.31
N ARG A 171 22.90 -39.32 4.27
CA ARG A 171 23.94 -40.17 4.88
C ARG A 171 25.09 -40.31 3.90
#